data_AF-A0A5J9T189-F1
#
_entry.id   AF-A0A5J9T189-F1
#
_cell.length_a   1.000
_cell.length_b   1.000
_cell.length_c   1.000
_cell.angle_alpha   90.00
_cell.angle_beta   90.00
_cell.angle_gamma   90.00
#
_symmetry.space_group_name_H-M   'P 1'
#
loop_
_entity.id
_entity.type
_entity.pdbx_description
1 polymer ?
#
loop_
_entity_poly.entity_id
_entity_poly.type
_entity_poly.pdbx_seq_one_letter_code
_entity_poly.pdbx_strand_id
1 'polypeptide(L)'
;MTVLTFTFGGPADSAYCSYSNSLPVQERGRAADTMATEARWRVQDPVYGSAGIIDRLHQQIRAAQRDLATTRAQLAIVQTQMHHGAAAMARHGAPRPPGAQPPPTTALFLPAAASTAVHNDGRRLLAVRHEEEEDEAPPMDPDEFLDLGDL
;
A
#
# COMPACT_ATOMS: atom_id res chain seq x y z
N MET A 1 24.77 -40.09 -15.09
CA MET A 1 23.57 -40.10 -14.23
C MET A 1 24.05 -39.96 -12.80
N THR A 2 24.29 -38.72 -12.36
CA THR A 2 24.75 -38.44 -10.99
C THR A 2 23.55 -38.59 -10.08
N VAL A 3 23.52 -39.71 -9.38
CA VAL A 3 22.61 -39.96 -8.27
C VAL A 3 22.79 -38.81 -7.29
N LEU A 4 21.72 -38.04 -7.04
CA LEU A 4 21.59 -37.20 -5.87
C LEU A 4 21.68 -38.12 -4.65
N THR A 5 22.88 -38.36 -4.14
CA THR A 5 23.08 -38.90 -2.79
C THR A 5 22.69 -37.79 -1.83
N PHE A 6 21.40 -37.76 -1.49
CA PHE A 6 20.87 -37.01 -0.36
C PHE A 6 21.53 -37.62 0.88
N THR A 7 22.66 -37.07 1.31
CA THR A 7 23.30 -37.44 2.56
C THR A 7 22.41 -36.94 3.70
N PHE A 8 21.45 -37.76 4.11
CA PHE A 8 20.65 -37.55 5.31
C PHE A 8 21.63 -37.56 6.49
N GLY A 9 21.98 -36.38 7.00
CA GLY A 9 23.02 -36.23 8.03
C GLY A 9 23.90 -34.98 7.91
N GLY A 10 23.57 -34.05 7.02
CA GLY A 10 24.18 -32.71 7.04
C GLY A 10 23.63 -31.84 8.18
N PRO A 11 24.33 -30.78 8.60
CA PRO A 11 23.83 -29.84 9.63
C PRO A 11 22.47 -29.22 9.27
N ALA A 12 22.15 -29.13 7.97
CA ALA A 12 20.86 -28.66 7.47
C ALA A 12 19.70 -29.61 7.80
N ASP A 13 19.91 -30.93 7.83
CA ASP A 13 18.85 -31.90 8.16
C ASP A 13 18.53 -31.90 9.66
N SER A 14 19.56 -31.72 10.51
CA SER A 14 19.38 -31.54 11.95
C SER A 14 18.66 -30.24 12.27
N ALA A 15 19.03 -29.14 11.59
CA ALA A 15 18.33 -27.88 11.70
C ALA A 15 16.86 -28.01 11.23
N TYR A 16 16.62 -28.78 10.17
CA TYR A 16 15.28 -29.02 9.66
C TYR A 16 14.39 -29.79 10.64
N CYS A 17 14.88 -30.91 11.19
CA CYS A 17 14.13 -31.65 12.21
C CYS A 17 13.85 -30.77 13.43
N SER A 18 14.78 -29.91 13.85
CA SER A 18 14.54 -29.00 14.96
C SER A 18 13.46 -27.95 14.64
N TYR A 19 13.48 -27.38 13.43
CA TYR A 19 12.50 -26.38 13.00
C TYR A 19 11.09 -26.97 12.90
N SER A 20 10.92 -28.11 12.24
CA SER A 20 9.61 -28.76 12.12
C SER A 20 9.05 -29.19 13.49
N ASN A 21 9.91 -29.66 14.40
CA ASN A 21 9.47 -30.03 15.75
C ASN A 21 9.12 -28.83 16.64
N SER A 22 9.68 -27.64 16.35
CA SER A 22 9.37 -26.40 17.06
C SER A 22 7.99 -25.82 16.70
N LEU A 23 7.42 -26.23 15.57
CA LEU A 23 6.13 -25.74 15.09
C LEU A 23 4.96 -26.53 15.71
N PRO A 24 3.80 -25.88 15.95
CA PRO A 24 2.55 -26.56 16.31
C PRO A 24 2.17 -27.62 15.26
N VAL A 25 1.58 -28.74 15.69
CA VAL A 25 1.26 -29.90 14.81
C VAL A 25 0.46 -29.50 13.57
N GLN A 26 -0.47 -28.56 13.69
CA GLN A 26 -1.31 -28.08 12.59
C GLN A 26 -0.50 -27.35 11.50
N GLU A 27 0.60 -26.70 11.89
CA GLU A 27 1.43 -25.90 10.98
C GLU A 27 2.56 -26.71 10.35
N ARG A 28 2.92 -27.86 10.93
CA ARG A 28 3.99 -28.73 10.41
C ARG A 28 3.73 -29.19 8.98
N GLY A 29 2.47 -29.51 8.65
CA GLY A 29 2.09 -29.88 7.28
C GLY A 29 2.33 -28.72 6.30
N ARG A 30 1.87 -27.52 6.66
CA ARG A 30 2.08 -26.30 5.87
C ARG A 30 3.57 -25.98 5.71
N ALA A 31 4.36 -26.12 6.77
CA ALA A 31 5.80 -25.92 6.73
C ALA A 31 6.49 -26.93 5.79
N ALA A 32 6.12 -28.21 5.88
CA ALA A 32 6.63 -29.24 4.97
C ALA A 32 6.28 -28.93 3.51
N ASP A 33 5.05 -28.50 3.23
CA ASP A 33 4.62 -28.10 1.89
C ASP A 33 5.41 -26.88 1.37
N THR A 34 5.62 -25.86 2.20
CA THR A 34 6.41 -24.68 1.83
C THR A 34 7.86 -25.02 1.52
N MET A 35 8.45 -25.94 2.28
CA MET A 35 9.82 -26.38 2.00
C MET A 35 9.92 -27.26 0.77
N ALA A 36 8.96 -28.17 0.56
CA ALA A 36 8.93 -29.00 -0.63
C ALA A 36 8.78 -28.14 -1.90
N THR A 37 7.97 -27.08 -1.83
CA THR A 37 7.83 -26.11 -2.92
C THR A 37 9.09 -25.27 -3.11
N GLU A 38 9.77 -24.81 -2.05
CA GLU A 38 11.06 -24.11 -2.17
C GLU A 38 12.13 -25.01 -2.81
N ALA A 39 12.24 -26.26 -2.35
CA ALA A 39 13.17 -27.23 -2.91
C ALA A 39 12.86 -27.50 -4.39
N ARG A 40 11.58 -27.63 -4.76
CA ARG A 40 11.14 -27.77 -6.15
C ARG A 40 11.58 -26.57 -7.00
N TRP A 41 11.46 -25.36 -6.48
CA TRP A 41 11.90 -24.16 -7.19
C TRP A 41 13.41 -24.10 -7.36
N ARG A 42 14.21 -24.52 -6.37
CA ARG A 42 15.67 -24.62 -6.52
C ARG A 42 16.10 -25.68 -7.54
N VAL A 43 15.33 -26.75 -7.71
CA VAL A 43 15.57 -27.74 -8.78
C VAL A 43 15.25 -27.16 -10.16
N GLN A 44 14.17 -26.37 -10.24
CA GLN A 44 13.69 -25.79 -11.50
C GLN A 44 14.51 -24.56 -11.93
N ASP A 45 14.98 -23.77 -10.97
CA ASP A 45 15.87 -22.62 -11.13
C ASP A 45 16.93 -22.65 -10.01
N PRO A 46 18.12 -23.20 -10.28
CA PRO A 46 19.16 -23.38 -9.25
C PRO A 46 19.84 -22.09 -8.82
N VAL A 47 19.69 -21.00 -9.58
CA VAL A 47 20.34 -19.72 -9.27
C VAL A 47 19.39 -18.83 -8.47
N TYR A 48 18.13 -18.71 -8.91
CA TYR A 48 17.19 -17.75 -8.34
C TYR A 48 15.99 -18.39 -7.63
N GLY A 49 15.65 -19.66 -7.88
CA GLY A 49 14.57 -20.37 -7.17
C GLY A 49 13.30 -19.55 -6.93
N SER A 50 12.92 -19.39 -5.66
CA SER A 50 11.81 -18.52 -5.24
C SER A 50 12.09 -17.03 -5.44
N ALA A 51 13.33 -16.58 -5.28
CA ALA A 51 13.71 -15.17 -5.41
C ALA A 51 13.44 -14.63 -6.82
N GLY A 52 13.58 -15.45 -7.86
CA GLY A 52 13.22 -15.09 -9.23
C GLY A 52 11.71 -14.85 -9.41
N ILE A 53 10.88 -15.67 -8.74
CA ILE A 53 9.42 -15.48 -8.73
C ILE A 53 9.05 -14.19 -8.00
N ILE A 54 9.69 -13.95 -6.84
CA ILE A 54 9.48 -12.75 -6.04
C ILE A 54 9.85 -11.49 -6.84
N ASP A 55 11.01 -11.46 -7.50
CA ASP A 55 11.40 -10.30 -8.30
C ASP A 55 10.43 -10.06 -9.47
N ARG A 56 10.02 -11.13 -10.16
CA ARG A 56 9.01 -11.01 -11.22
C ARG A 56 7.70 -10.41 -10.72
N LEU A 57 7.23 -10.83 -9.54
CA LEU A 57 6.02 -10.26 -8.93
C LEU A 57 6.22 -8.78 -8.58
N HIS A 58 7.37 -8.41 -8.01
CA HIS A 58 7.68 -7.01 -7.75
C HIS A 58 7.72 -6.16 -9.03
N GLN A 59 8.28 -6.68 -10.12
CA GLN A 59 8.26 -6.00 -11.42
C GLN A 59 6.82 -5.78 -11.92
N GLN A 60 5.95 -6.78 -11.78
CA GLN A 60 4.54 -6.68 -12.16
C GLN A 60 3.79 -5.64 -11.30
N ILE A 61 4.02 -5.63 -9.99
CA ILE A 61 3.43 -4.63 -9.09
C ILE A 61 3.89 -3.22 -9.50
N ARG A 62 5.19 -3.03 -9.74
CA ARG A 62 5.73 -1.73 -10.20
C ARG A 62 5.12 -1.29 -11.54
N ALA A 63 4.95 -2.22 -12.49
CA ALA A 63 4.30 -1.90 -13.76
C ALA A 63 2.84 -1.45 -13.55
N ALA A 64 2.05 -2.21 -12.78
CA ALA A 64 0.67 -1.86 -12.48
C ALA A 64 0.54 -0.51 -11.74
N GLN A 65 1.45 -0.21 -10.81
CA GLN A 65 1.49 1.07 -10.11
C GLN A 65 1.79 2.23 -11.08
N ARG A 66 2.68 2.05 -12.06
CA ARG A 66 2.95 3.07 -13.10
C ARG A 66 1.74 3.31 -13.98
N ASP A 67 1.03 2.27 -14.40
CA ASP A 67 -0.17 2.39 -15.23
C ASP A 67 -1.28 3.15 -14.48
N LEU A 68 -1.43 2.85 -13.19
CA LEU A 68 -2.36 3.55 -12.31
C LEU A 68 -1.98 5.03 -12.14
N ALA A 69 -0.71 5.33 -11.90
CA ALA A 69 -0.21 6.71 -11.81
C ALA A 69 -0.45 7.48 -13.12
N THR A 70 -0.18 6.85 -14.26
CA THR A 70 -0.41 7.43 -15.59
C THR A 70 -1.88 7.74 -15.81
N THR A 71 -2.77 6.79 -15.51
CA THR A 71 -4.22 6.97 -15.65
C THR A 71 -4.73 8.08 -14.73
N ARG A 72 -4.25 8.14 -13.47
CA ARG A 72 -4.59 9.21 -12.52
C ARG A 72 -4.14 10.59 -13.01
N ALA A 73 -2.93 10.69 -13.55
CA ALA A 73 -2.42 11.93 -14.14
C ALA A 73 -3.27 12.39 -15.33
N GLN A 74 -3.64 11.47 -16.22
CA GLN A 74 -4.53 11.76 -17.35
C GLN A 74 -5.91 12.27 -16.88
N LEU A 75 -6.49 11.64 -15.86
CA LEU A 75 -7.75 12.09 -15.28
C LEU A 75 -7.64 13.49 -14.68
N ALA A 76 -6.55 13.79 -13.97
CA ALA A 76 -6.33 15.13 -13.40
C ALA A 76 -6.23 16.21 -14.51
N ILE A 77 -5.59 15.89 -15.64
CA ILE A 77 -5.53 16.79 -16.80
C ILE A 77 -6.94 17.05 -17.34
N VAL A 78 -7.76 16.01 -17.54
CA VAL A 78 -9.13 16.18 -18.03
C VAL A 78 -9.98 16.99 -17.05
N GLN A 79 -9.89 16.69 -15.76
CA GLN A 79 -10.61 17.44 -14.71
C GLN A 79 -10.23 18.91 -14.71
N THR A 80 -8.93 19.22 -14.72
CA THR A 80 -8.47 20.62 -14.77
C THR A 80 -8.94 21.33 -16.04
N GLN A 81 -8.88 20.69 -17.22
CA GLN A 81 -9.40 21.27 -18.46
C GLN A 81 -10.90 21.58 -18.36
N MET A 82 -11.72 20.68 -17.80
CA MET A 82 -13.14 20.92 -17.58
C MET A 82 -13.39 22.12 -16.64
N HIS A 83 -12.63 22.22 -15.54
CA HIS A 83 -12.73 23.34 -14.61
C HIS A 83 -12.30 24.68 -15.25
N HIS A 84 -11.24 24.69 -16.06
CA HIS A 84 -10.80 25.90 -16.78
C HIS A 84 -11.80 26.32 -17.87
N GLY A 85 -12.39 25.37 -18.60
CA GLY A 85 -13.44 25.65 -19.59
C GLY A 85 -14.71 26.24 -18.96
N ALA A 86 -15.15 25.71 -17.82
CA ALA A 86 -16.28 26.26 -17.06
C ALA A 86 -15.98 27.67 -16.52
N ALA A 87 -14.77 27.92 -16.01
CA ALA A 87 -14.35 29.23 -15.54
C ALA A 87 -14.21 30.26 -16.68
N ALA A 88 -13.77 29.85 -17.87
CA ALA A 88 -13.69 30.71 -19.05
C ALA A 88 -15.09 31.13 -19.55
N MET A 89 -16.06 30.20 -19.56
CA MET A 89 -17.46 30.54 -19.88
C MET A 89 -18.09 31.47 -18.84
N ALA A 90 -17.80 31.29 -17.55
CA ALA A 90 -18.27 32.20 -16.50
C ALA A 90 -17.70 33.64 -16.67
N ARG A 91 -16.50 33.79 -17.24
CA ARG A 91 -15.90 35.11 -17.54
C ARG A 91 -16.46 35.76 -18.81
N HIS A 92 -16.98 34.99 -19.76
CA HIS A 92 -17.48 35.50 -21.05
C HIS A 92 -19.01 35.58 -21.14
N GLY A 93 -19.73 35.21 -20.07
CA GLY A 93 -21.20 35.07 -20.08
C GLY A 93 -22.02 36.02 -19.21
N ALA A 94 -21.42 36.98 -18.48
CA ALA A 94 -22.20 37.92 -17.66
C ALA A 94 -22.07 39.35 -18.21
N PRO A 95 -23.13 39.92 -18.83
CA PRO A 95 -23.17 41.36 -19.05
C PRO A 95 -23.20 42.02 -17.67
N ARG A 96 -22.15 42.77 -17.32
CA ARG A 96 -22.19 43.60 -16.11
C ARG A 96 -23.29 44.65 -16.32
N PRO A 97 -24.35 44.68 -15.50
CA PRO A 97 -25.41 45.67 -15.67
C PRO A 97 -24.79 47.07 -15.55
N PRO A 98 -25.06 47.99 -16.49
CA PRO A 98 -24.61 49.37 -16.39
C PRO A 98 -25.33 50.01 -15.19
N GLY A 99 -24.64 50.14 -14.06
CA GLY A 99 -25.17 50.78 -12.86
C GLY A 99 -24.77 50.17 -11.52
N ALA A 100 -24.18 48.97 -11.48
CA ALA A 100 -23.69 48.41 -10.22
C ALA A 100 -22.36 49.07 -9.82
N GLN A 101 -22.45 50.17 -9.07
CA GLN A 101 -21.33 50.73 -8.32
C GLN A 101 -20.83 49.70 -7.28
N PRO A 102 -19.52 49.54 -7.07
CA PRO A 102 -19.02 48.75 -5.95
C PRO A 102 -19.50 49.40 -4.64
N PRO A 103 -19.99 48.62 -3.65
CA PRO A 103 -20.41 49.16 -2.37
C PRO A 103 -19.22 49.85 -1.68
N PRO A 104 -19.42 51.03 -1.06
CA PRO A 104 -18.35 51.69 -0.33
C PRO A 104 -17.88 50.80 0.81
N THR A 105 -16.57 50.63 0.87
CA THR A 105 -15.83 49.92 1.92
C THR A 105 -16.13 50.55 3.28
N THR A 106 -17.11 50.01 4.00
CA THR A 106 -17.18 50.18 5.45
C THR A 106 -16.65 48.90 6.07
N ALA A 107 -15.36 48.94 6.40
CA ALA A 107 -14.71 47.89 7.17
C ALA A 107 -15.39 47.78 8.54
N LEU A 108 -16.26 46.78 8.70
CA LEU A 108 -16.57 46.23 10.01
C LEU A 108 -15.94 44.84 10.06
N PHE A 109 -14.77 44.84 10.68
CA PHE A 109 -14.07 43.66 11.14
C PHE A 109 -14.96 42.95 12.17
N LEU A 110 -15.43 41.74 11.85
CA LEU A 110 -15.98 40.82 12.85
C LEU A 110 -15.66 39.38 12.42
N PRO A 111 -15.03 38.56 13.28
CA PRO A 111 -14.63 37.20 12.90
C PRO A 111 -15.86 36.29 12.89
N ALA A 112 -16.19 35.74 11.72
CA ALA A 112 -17.19 34.69 11.63
C ALA A 112 -16.57 33.36 12.10
N ALA A 113 -17.07 32.90 13.23
CA ALA A 113 -16.67 31.69 13.94
C ALA A 113 -16.90 30.39 13.14
N ALA A 114 -16.00 29.44 13.38
CA ALA A 114 -16.20 27.99 13.43
C ALA A 114 -17.06 27.33 12.34
N SER A 115 -16.42 26.80 11.30
CA SER A 115 -16.93 25.59 10.65
C SER A 115 -16.59 24.38 11.53
N THR A 116 -17.57 23.93 12.30
CA THR A 116 -17.52 22.65 13.01
C THR A 116 -17.39 21.51 12.01
N ALA A 117 -16.28 20.78 12.12
CA ALA A 117 -16.07 19.53 11.43
C ALA A 117 -17.18 18.53 11.83
N VAL A 118 -17.87 18.00 10.83
CA VAL A 118 -18.86 16.93 11.00
C VAL A 118 -18.08 15.63 11.26
N HIS A 119 -18.08 15.22 12.52
CA HIS A 119 -17.62 13.91 12.97
C HIS A 119 -18.63 12.85 12.51
N ASN A 120 -18.20 11.96 11.63
CA ASN A 120 -19.00 10.83 11.18
C ASN A 120 -18.72 9.65 12.11
N ASP A 121 -19.56 9.50 13.13
CA ASP A 121 -19.48 8.42 14.12
C ASP A 121 -20.18 7.18 13.55
N GLY A 122 -19.36 6.25 13.07
CA GLY A 122 -19.80 5.11 12.28
C GLY A 122 -19.21 3.80 12.77
N ARG A 123 -19.25 3.49 14.07
CA ARG A 123 -19.18 2.08 14.53
C ARG A 123 -19.50 1.89 16.01
N ARG A 124 -20.80 1.84 16.31
CA ARG A 124 -21.30 1.13 17.50
C ARG A 124 -21.35 -0.37 17.19
N LEU A 125 -20.30 -1.11 17.55
CA LEU A 125 -20.37 -2.56 17.74
C LEU A 125 -19.73 -2.91 19.08
N LEU A 126 -20.44 -3.77 19.81
CA LEU A 126 -20.22 -4.12 21.22
C LEU A 126 -18.77 -4.54 21.50
N ALA A 127 -18.06 -3.76 22.33
CA ALA A 127 -16.82 -4.19 22.95
C ALA A 127 -17.13 -5.18 24.09
N VAL A 128 -17.12 -6.47 23.75
CA VAL A 128 -16.82 -7.52 24.73
C VAL A 128 -15.38 -7.26 25.18
N ARG A 129 -15.18 -7.09 26.48
CA ARG A 129 -13.84 -6.97 27.07
C ARG A 129 -13.11 -8.30 26.88
N HIS A 130 -12.17 -8.32 25.96
CA HIS A 130 -11.05 -9.24 25.96
C HIS A 130 -9.82 -8.35 26.05
N GLU A 131 -9.14 -8.42 27.20
CA GLU A 131 -7.83 -7.81 27.36
C GLU A 131 -6.84 -8.73 26.64
N GLU A 132 -6.52 -8.36 25.40
CA GLU A 132 -5.36 -8.85 24.70
C GLU A 132 -4.37 -7.68 24.67
N GLU A 133 -3.34 -7.83 25.49
CA GLU A 133 -2.17 -6.98 25.55
C GLU A 133 -1.40 -7.18 24.23
N GLU A 134 -1.77 -6.43 23.19
CA GLU A 134 -1.05 -6.38 21.92
C GLU A 134 0.16 -5.45 22.09
N ASP A 135 1.36 -6.01 22.01
CA ASP A 135 2.59 -5.27 21.72
C ASP A 135 2.40 -4.56 20.37
N GLU A 136 1.90 -3.32 20.41
CA GLU A 136 1.76 -2.41 19.27
C GLU A 136 3.15 -2.15 18.69
N ALA A 137 3.55 -2.95 17.71
CA ALA A 137 4.68 -2.62 16.86
C ALA A 137 4.39 -1.24 16.23
N PRO A 138 5.27 -0.24 16.42
CA PRO A 138 4.98 1.12 15.99
C PRO A 138 4.60 1.14 14.51
N PRO A 139 3.65 2.01 14.11
CA PRO A 139 3.23 2.10 12.72
C PRO A 139 4.45 2.41 11.86
N MET A 140 4.89 1.43 11.08
CA MET A 140 6.01 1.56 10.14
C MET A 140 5.72 2.72 9.20
N ASP A 141 6.53 3.77 9.28
CA ASP A 141 6.48 4.94 8.42
C ASP A 141 6.80 4.48 6.98
N PRO A 142 5.91 4.71 5.99
CA PRO A 142 6.16 4.32 4.61
C PRO A 142 7.37 5.03 3.98
N ASP A 143 7.89 6.08 4.62
CA ASP A 143 9.01 6.87 4.12
C ASP A 143 10.39 6.27 4.47
N GLU A 144 10.48 5.27 5.36
CA GLU A 144 11.75 4.60 5.71
C GLU A 144 12.28 3.68 4.58
N PHE A 145 11.42 3.27 3.65
CA PHE A 145 11.80 2.41 2.52
C PHE A 145 12.62 3.12 1.43
N LEU A 146 12.69 4.46 1.46
CA LEU A 146 13.30 5.26 0.40
C LEU A 146 14.81 5.53 0.57
N ASP A 147 15.39 5.21 1.72
CA ASP A 147 16.83 5.43 2.00
C ASP A 147 17.72 4.19 1.78
N LEU A 148 17.16 3.04 1.39
CA LEU A 148 17.92 1.82 1.08
C LEU A 148 18.41 1.75 -0.38
N GLY A 149 18.39 2.87 -1.11
CA GLY A 149 18.77 2.96 -2.52
C GLY A 149 20.26 3.16 -2.81
N ASP A 150 21.10 3.44 -1.80
CA ASP A 150 22.53 3.76 -1.97
C ASP A 150 23.46 2.86 -1.13
N LEU A 151 23.36 1.52 -1.27
CA LEU A 151 24.45 0.61 -0.88
C LEU A 151 24.74 -0.44 -1.96
#